data_AF-U1QGN2-F1
#
_entry.id   AF-U1QGN2-F1
#
_cell.length_a   1.000
_cell.length_b   1.000
_cell.length_c   1.000
_cell.angle_alpha   90.00
_cell.angle_beta   90.00
_cell.angle_gamma   90.00
#
_symmetry.space_group_name_H-M   'P 1'
#
loop_
_entity.id
_entity.type
_entity.pdbx_description
1 polymer ?
#
loop_
_entity_poly.entity_id
_entity_poly.type
_entity_poly.pdbx_seq_one_letter_code
_entity_poly.pdbx_strand_id
1 'polypeptide(L)'
;MLALDGVEAALQRTDVVAVSPFIGDRVFSGPAADLMAATGREPSTKGVADAYPFVDAFVLDSDDETDLSRPVVHTDTAIDDNDDSERVFGAVMEAFDRV
;
A
#
# COMPACT_ATOMS: atom_id res chain seq x y z
N MET A 1 4.86 -8.36 -10.39
CA MET A 1 4.69 -7.62 -11.67
C MET A 1 5.92 -6.81 -12.03
N LEU A 2 6.54 -6.05 -11.11
CA LEU A 2 7.72 -5.22 -11.41
C LEU A 2 8.93 -5.95 -12.01
N ALA A 3 9.06 -7.27 -11.81
CA ALA A 3 10.09 -8.07 -12.44
C ALA A 3 9.90 -8.26 -13.96
N LEU A 4 8.77 -7.81 -14.52
CA LEU A 4 8.51 -7.83 -15.96
C LEU A 4 8.99 -6.52 -16.60
N ASP A 5 9.71 -6.65 -17.70
CA ASP A 5 10.26 -5.52 -18.44
C ASP A 5 9.17 -4.50 -18.81
N GLY A 6 9.45 -3.22 -18.53
CA GLY A 6 8.59 -2.10 -18.89
C GLY A 6 7.44 -1.80 -17.91
N VAL A 7 7.11 -2.69 -16.97
CA VAL A 7 6.01 -2.45 -16.01
C VAL A 7 6.32 -1.27 -15.08
N GLU A 8 7.51 -1.27 -14.47
CA GLU A 8 7.91 -0.17 -13.58
C GLU A 8 7.94 1.18 -14.31
N ALA A 9 8.49 1.21 -15.52
CA ALA A 9 8.53 2.41 -16.33
C ALA A 9 7.13 2.90 -16.76
N ALA A 10 6.13 2.02 -16.85
CA ALA A 10 4.75 2.42 -17.11
C ALA A 10 4.10 3.02 -15.85
N LEU A 11 4.33 2.40 -14.69
CA LEU A 11 3.83 2.89 -13.40
C LEU A 11 4.41 4.26 -13.04
N GLN A 12 5.69 4.52 -13.32
CA GLN A 12 6.31 5.84 -13.13
C GLN A 12 5.69 6.99 -13.96
N ARG A 13 4.80 6.68 -14.92
CA ARG A 13 4.15 7.66 -15.82
C ARG A 13 2.64 7.68 -15.66
N THR A 14 2.13 7.05 -14.62
CA THR A 14 0.70 6.92 -14.33
C THR A 14 0.49 7.26 -12.86
N ASP A 15 -0.67 7.79 -12.51
CA ASP A 15 -1.04 7.98 -11.11
C ASP A 15 -1.26 6.63 -10.44
N VAL A 16 -0.52 6.34 -9.37
CA VAL A 16 -0.57 5.06 -8.67
C VAL A 16 -0.96 5.24 -7.21
N VAL A 17 -2.02 4.55 -6.80
CA VAL A 17 -2.42 4.40 -5.40
C VAL A 17 -2.10 2.98 -4.94
N ALA A 18 -1.49 2.84 -3.76
CA ALA A 18 -1.26 1.54 -3.13
C ALA A 18 -2.00 1.42 -1.80
N VAL A 19 -2.55 0.24 -1.52
CA VAL A 19 -3.08 -0.12 -0.19
C VAL A 19 -2.00 -0.90 0.55
N SER A 20 -1.62 -0.48 1.76
CA SER A 20 -0.64 -1.21 2.56
C SER A 20 -1.23 -2.55 3.04
N PRO A 21 -0.48 -3.66 2.95
CA PRO A 21 -0.87 -4.92 3.58
C PRO A 21 -0.51 -4.99 5.09
N PHE A 22 0.06 -3.90 5.64
CA PHE A 22 0.48 -3.78 7.04
C PHE A 22 -0.36 -2.74 7.78
N ILE A 23 -0.47 -2.93 9.10
CA ILE A 23 -0.84 -1.95 10.11
C ILE A 23 0.45 -1.58 10.85
N GLY A 24 1.17 -0.58 10.36
CA GLY A 24 2.47 -0.18 10.85
C GLY A 24 3.52 -1.25 10.55
N ASP A 25 3.93 -2.00 11.57
CA ASP A 25 4.87 -3.12 11.48
C ASP A 25 4.18 -4.50 11.60
N ARG A 26 2.86 -4.53 11.76
CA ARG A 26 2.07 -5.77 11.86
C ARG A 26 1.43 -6.09 10.52
N VAL A 27 1.48 -7.35 10.09
CA VAL A 27 0.77 -7.81 8.89
C VAL A 27 -0.59 -8.39 9.27
N PHE A 28 -1.64 -8.14 8.48
CA PHE A 28 -2.96 -8.76 8.69
C PHE A 28 -2.88 -10.29 8.63
N SER A 29 -2.25 -10.80 7.56
CA SER A 29 -2.17 -12.24 7.31
C SER A 29 -1.05 -12.58 6.31
N GLY A 30 -0.71 -13.87 6.27
CA GLY A 30 0.16 -14.44 5.25
C GLY A 30 1.66 -14.16 5.44
N PRO A 31 2.49 -14.62 4.49
CA PRO A 31 3.94 -14.62 4.63
C PRO A 31 4.59 -13.30 4.20
N ALA A 32 3.83 -12.20 4.04
CA ALA A 32 4.36 -10.96 3.46
C ALA A 32 5.53 -10.41 4.28
N ALA A 33 5.41 -10.40 5.61
CA ALA A 33 6.49 -10.00 6.52
C ALA A 33 7.76 -10.86 6.32
N ASP A 34 7.60 -12.19 6.33
CA ASP A 34 8.72 -13.13 6.16
C ASP A 34 9.38 -12.99 4.77
N LEU A 35 8.59 -12.84 3.71
CA LEU A 35 9.09 -12.68 2.35
C LEU A 35 9.81 -11.34 2.15
N MET A 36 9.30 -10.25 2.72
CA MET A 36 9.99 -8.96 2.69
C MET A 36 11.33 -9.04 3.42
N ALA A 37 11.35 -9.60 4.63
CA ALA A 37 12.58 -9.80 5.39
C ALA A 37 13.59 -10.68 4.64
N ALA A 38 13.13 -11.76 4.00
CA ALA A 38 13.98 -12.66 3.20
C ALA A 38 14.62 -11.97 1.98
N THR A 39 14.03 -10.87 1.50
CA THR A 39 14.57 -10.04 0.40
C THR A 39 15.34 -8.81 0.89
N GLY A 40 15.58 -8.69 2.20
CA GLY A 40 16.30 -7.57 2.81
C GLY A 40 15.50 -6.28 2.90
N ARG A 41 14.17 -6.35 2.85
CA ARG A 41 13.26 -5.21 2.99
C ARG A 41 12.64 -5.19 4.38
N GLU A 42 12.35 -3.99 4.88
CA GLU A 42 11.66 -3.80 6.16
C GLU A 42 10.20 -4.30 6.05
N PRO A 43 9.74 -5.23 6.89
CA PRO A 43 8.37 -5.74 6.85
C PRO A 43 7.41 -4.78 7.57
N SER A 44 7.18 -3.62 6.98
CA SER A 44 6.32 -2.56 7.51
C SER A 44 5.67 -1.75 6.38
N THR A 45 4.65 -0.96 6.71
CA THR A 45 4.07 0.03 5.78
C THR A 45 5.13 0.95 5.19
N LYS A 46 6.08 1.41 6.02
CA LYS A 46 7.21 2.21 5.56
C LYS A 46 8.09 1.45 4.56
N GLY A 47 8.42 0.19 4.87
CA GLY A 47 9.20 -0.65 3.97
C GLY A 47 8.50 -0.93 2.63
N VAL A 48 7.16 -1.00 2.62
CA VAL A 48 6.36 -1.06 1.40
C VAL A 48 6.46 0.25 0.61
N ALA A 49 6.35 1.40 1.28
CA ALA A 49 6.49 2.70 0.63
C ALA A 49 7.89 2.90 0.00
N ASP A 50 8.94 2.49 0.71
CA ASP A 50 10.32 2.50 0.22
C ASP A 50 10.52 1.52 -0.95
N ALA A 51 9.80 0.40 -0.94
CA ALA A 51 9.84 -0.60 -2.00
C ALA A 51 9.19 -0.13 -3.31
N TYR A 52 8.24 0.80 -3.23
CA TYR A 52 7.45 1.29 -4.36
C TYR A 52 7.58 2.82 -4.52
N PRO A 53 8.74 3.29 -5.02
CA PRO A 53 9.00 4.72 -5.18
C PRO A 53 8.17 5.38 -6.29
N PHE A 54 7.38 4.64 -7.06
CA PHE A 54 6.47 5.18 -8.09
C PHE A 54 5.03 5.38 -7.58
N VAL A 55 4.72 5.04 -6.33
CA VAL A 55 3.37 5.21 -5.79
C VAL A 55 3.16 6.66 -5.37
N ASP A 56 2.07 7.29 -5.80
CA ASP A 56 1.82 8.71 -5.55
C ASP A 56 1.04 8.92 -4.25
N ALA A 57 0.12 8.02 -3.90
CA ALA A 57 -0.64 8.04 -2.64
C ALA A 57 -0.85 6.66 -2.04
N PHE A 58 -1.07 6.62 -0.72
CA PHE A 58 -1.27 5.39 0.03
C PHE A 58 -2.63 5.36 0.74
N VAL A 59 -3.22 4.17 0.78
CA VAL A 59 -4.29 3.84 1.73
C VAL A 59 -3.67 2.99 2.83
N LEU A 60 -3.76 3.48 4.06
CA LEU A 60 -3.27 2.80 5.25
C LEU A 60 -4.43 2.38 6.12
N ASP A 61 -4.17 1.43 7.02
CA ASP A 61 -5.15 1.06 8.01
C ASP A 61 -5.44 2.22 8.99
N SER A 62 -6.62 2.22 9.61
CA SER A 62 -6.99 3.22 10.62
C SER A 62 -6.11 3.18 11.85
N ASP A 63 -5.58 1.99 12.19
CA ASP A 63 -4.66 1.79 13.31
C ASP A 63 -3.18 1.94 12.91
N ASP A 64 -2.89 2.32 11.65
CA ASP A 64 -1.53 2.56 11.17
C ASP A 64 -1.16 4.04 11.27
N GLU A 65 -0.22 4.38 12.16
CA GLU A 65 0.27 5.75 12.36
C GLU A 65 1.51 6.10 11.52
N THR A 66 1.85 5.30 10.50
CA THR A 66 3.05 5.52 9.68
C THR A 66 2.99 6.85 8.94
N ASP A 67 3.91 7.76 9.28
CA ASP A 67 4.07 9.03 8.58
C ASP A 67 4.82 8.84 7.25
N LEU A 68 4.16 9.22 6.15
CA LEU A 68 4.70 9.15 4.79
C LEU A 68 4.74 10.56 4.19
N SER A 69 5.76 10.83 3.37
CA SER A 69 5.92 12.11 2.66
C SER A 69 4.92 12.31 1.49
N ARG A 70 3.92 11.44 1.38
CA ARG A 70 2.95 11.31 0.29
C ARG A 70 1.53 11.37 0.86
N PRO A 71 0.51 11.75 0.06
CA PRO A 71 -0.87 11.69 0.51
C PRO A 71 -1.26 10.32 1.07
N VAL A 72 -1.91 10.33 2.23
CA VAL A 72 -2.43 9.14 2.90
C VAL A 72 -3.92 9.30 3.18
N VAL A 73 -4.69 8.24 2.93
CA VAL A 73 -6.07 8.06 3.40
C VAL A 73 -6.10 6.86 4.34
N HIS A 74 -6.72 7.02 5.51
CA HIS A 74 -6.89 5.94 6.48
C HIS A 74 -8.29 5.35 6.40
N THR A 75 -8.38 4.03 6.41
CA THR A 75 -9.65 3.28 6.55
C THR A 75 -9.36 1.93 7.19
N ASP A 76 -10.35 1.23 7.73
CA ASP A 76 -10.18 -0.20 7.99
C ASP A 76 -9.94 -0.92 6.66
N THR A 77 -8.76 -1.54 6.54
CA THR A 77 -8.26 -2.23 5.34
C THR A 77 -8.49 -3.74 5.35
N ALA A 78 -9.09 -4.29 6.41
CA ALA A 78 -9.56 -5.67 6.40
C ALA A 78 -10.65 -5.85 5.34
N ILE A 79 -10.60 -6.97 4.60
CA ILE A 79 -11.58 -7.33 3.58
C ILE A 79 -12.04 -8.77 3.81
N ASP A 80 -13.17 -8.95 4.48
CA ASP A 80 -13.82 -10.24 4.68
C ASP A 80 -15.02 -10.43 3.74
N ASP A 81 -15.68 -9.33 3.33
CA ASP A 81 -16.81 -9.35 2.41
C ASP A 81 -16.80 -8.21 1.35
N ASN A 82 -17.93 -8.06 0.65
CA ASN A 82 -18.08 -7.06 -0.40
C ASN A 82 -18.21 -5.63 0.16
N ASP A 83 -18.86 -5.46 1.31
CA ASP A 83 -19.04 -4.14 1.92
C ASP A 83 -17.68 -3.60 2.37
N ASP A 84 -16.80 -4.49 2.85
CA ASP A 84 -15.41 -4.15 3.13
C ASP A 84 -14.63 -3.72 1.88
N SER A 85 -14.81 -4.45 0.78
CA SER A 85 -14.18 -4.13 -0.50
C SER A 85 -14.63 -2.76 -1.02
N GLU A 86 -15.91 -2.43 -0.89
CA GLU A 86 -16.47 -1.13 -1.29
C GLU A 86 -15.92 0.02 -0.43
N ARG A 87 -15.77 -0.19 0.89
CA ARG A 87 -15.14 0.77 1.80
C ARG A 87 -13.70 1.07 1.38
N VAL A 88 -12.88 0.03 1.18
CA VAL A 88 -11.48 0.19 0.77
C VAL A 88 -11.38 0.86 -0.60
N PHE A 89 -12.25 0.49 -1.55
CA PHE A 89 -12.33 1.15 -2.86
C PHE A 89 -12.65 2.65 -2.73
N GLY A 90 -13.57 3.03 -1.84
CA GLY A 90 -13.87 4.44 -1.56
C GLY A 90 -12.63 5.21 -1.09
N ALA A 91 -11.85 4.63 -0.18
CA ALA A 91 -10.60 5.22 0.28
C ALA A 91 -9.54 5.33 -0.83
N VAL A 92 -9.47 4.33 -1.72
CA VAL A 92 -8.59 4.36 -2.89
C VAL A 92 -8.98 5.50 -3.83
N MET A 93 -10.28 5.70 -4.09
CA MET A 93 -10.75 6.81 -4.94
C MET A 93 -10.45 8.17 -4.29
N GLU A 94 -10.65 8.30 -2.98
CA GLU A 94 -10.28 9.52 -2.26
C GLU A 94 -8.77 9.79 -2.31
N ALA A 95 -7.93 8.76 -2.20
CA ALA A 95 -6.49 8.90 -2.35
C ALA A 95 -6.10 9.28 -3.79
N PHE A 96 -6.81 8.74 -4.79
CA PHE A 96 -6.61 9.04 -6.20
C PHE A 96 -6.95 10.50 -6.54
N ASP A 97 -7.95 11.09 -5.89
CA ASP A 97 -8.29 12.51 -6.09
C ASP A 97 -7.24 13.49 -5.50
N ARG A 98 -6.23 12.98 -4.78
CA ARG A 98 -5.17 13.78 -4.13
C ARG A 98 -3.84 13.76 -4.88
N VAL A 99 -3.74 13.05 -6.01
CA VAL A 99 -2.51 12.92 -6.81
C VAL A 99 -2.60 13.67 -8.14
#